data_AF-A0A9Q1K720-F1
#
_entry.id   AF-A0A9Q1K720-F1
#
_cell.length_a   1.000
_cell.length_b   1.000
_cell.length_c   1.000
_cell.angle_alpha   90.00
_cell.angle_beta   90.00
_cell.angle_gamma   90.00
#
_symmetry.space_group_name_H-M   'P 1'
#
loop_
_entity.id
_entity.type
_entity.pdbx_description
1 polymer ?
#
loop_
_entity_poly.entity_id
_entity_poly.type
_entity_poly.pdbx_seq_one_letter_code
_entity_poly.pdbx_strand_id
1 'polypeptide(L)'
;MGARSRCAACKYLRKRCLSYCIFSPYFPSNDPRRFESVHKIYGASNVARMLQRIPEKQREQAVDSLYFEAQCRIEDPVYGCVKIIYQLQQEINTAQSQLTKIQAQIALIANPYGLAQDPEIDPVQLSDLVDSFFSERHYDEYDPYERPGFPNPWYWAKVELLDS
;
A
#
# COMPACT_ATOMS: atom_id res chain seq x y z
N MET A 1 9.60 4.30 40.87
CA MET A 1 9.19 4.76 39.53
C MET A 1 10.26 4.28 38.55
N GLY A 2 9.97 3.24 37.77
CA GLY A 2 10.95 2.65 36.85
C GLY A 2 11.43 3.67 35.81
N ALA A 3 12.72 3.63 35.49
CA ALA A 3 13.31 4.47 34.45
C ALA A 3 12.50 4.31 33.16
N ARG A 4 11.89 5.39 32.66
CA ARG A 4 11.23 5.37 31.35
C ARG A 4 12.30 5.04 30.31
N SER A 5 12.20 3.86 29.71
CA SER A 5 13.08 3.46 28.62
C SER A 5 12.92 4.45 27.47
N ARG A 6 14.03 4.80 26.82
CA ARG A 6 14.01 5.69 25.64
C ARG A 6 13.25 4.99 24.52
N CYS A 7 12.41 5.72 23.79
CA CYS A 7 11.70 5.16 22.64
C CYS A 7 12.70 4.65 21.56
N ALA A 8 12.25 3.75 20.69
CA ALA A 8 13.08 3.16 19.64
C ALA A 8 13.74 4.23 18.76
N ALA A 9 12.99 5.28 18.40
CA ALA A 9 13.51 6.40 17.61
C ALA A 9 14.69 7.11 18.27
N CYS A 10 14.53 7.51 19.53
CA CYS A 10 15.58 8.22 20.27
C CYS A 10 16.78 7.31 20.58
N LYS A 11 16.56 6.00 20.75
CA LYS A 11 17.62 5.00 20.89
C LYS A 11 18.41 4.89 19.58
N TYR A 12 17.75 4.72 18.44
CA TYR A 12 18.37 4.61 17.11
C TYR A 12 19.16 5.88 16.75
N LEU A 13 18.56 7.05 16.94
CA LEU A 13 19.16 8.36 16.64
C LEU A 13 20.21 8.81 17.69
N ARG A 14 20.48 8.00 18.73
CA ARG A 14 21.42 8.31 19.81
C ARG A 14 21.15 9.66 20.53
N LYS A 15 19.90 10.14 20.54
CA LYS A 15 19.50 11.44 21.13
C LYS A 15 18.61 11.28 22.35
N ARG A 16 18.62 12.26 23.28
CA ARG A 16 17.80 12.21 24.52
C ARG A 16 16.31 12.11 24.17
N CYS A 17 15.57 11.24 24.87
CA CYS A 17 14.11 11.14 24.74
C CYS A 17 13.45 12.10 25.72
N LEU A 18 12.80 13.14 25.21
CA LEU A 18 12.09 14.12 26.01
C LEU A 18 10.66 13.66 26.32
N SER A 19 10.02 14.24 27.33
CA SER A 19 8.63 13.91 27.71
C SER A 19 7.61 14.18 26.60
N TYR A 20 7.90 15.17 25.74
CA TYR A 20 7.07 15.57 24.60
C TYR A 20 7.58 14.98 23.26
N CYS A 21 8.33 13.89 23.29
CA CYS A 21 8.87 13.26 22.08
C CYS A 21 7.73 12.72 21.18
N ILE A 22 7.59 13.29 19.97
CA ILE A 22 6.57 12.89 18.99
C ILE A 22 6.64 11.40 18.60
N PHE A 23 7.83 10.80 18.66
CA PHE A 23 8.02 9.39 18.31
C PHE A 23 7.69 8.44 19.47
N SER A 24 7.67 8.92 20.71
CA SER A 24 7.57 8.05 21.89
C SER A 24 6.28 7.23 21.96
N PRO A 25 5.10 7.76 21.60
CA PRO A 25 3.87 6.97 21.63
C PRO A 25 3.84 5.86 20.57
N TYR A 26 4.49 6.07 19.42
CA TYR A 26 4.32 5.21 18.24
C TYR A 26 5.50 4.28 17.94
N PHE A 27 6.67 4.54 18.54
CA PHE A 27 7.88 3.76 18.37
C PHE A 27 8.42 3.30 19.75
N PRO A 28 7.73 2.36 20.41
CA PRO A 28 8.11 1.88 21.73
C PRO A 28 9.44 1.12 21.71
N SER A 29 10.11 1.03 22.86
CA SER A 29 11.47 0.46 22.94
C SER A 29 11.55 -1.06 22.71
N ASN A 30 10.42 -1.77 22.81
CA ASN A 30 10.29 -3.20 22.58
C ASN A 30 10.30 -3.57 21.08
N ASP A 31 10.02 -2.63 20.19
CA ASP A 31 10.01 -2.84 18.75
C ASP A 31 10.97 -1.86 18.03
N PRO A 32 12.28 -2.12 18.08
CA PRO A 32 13.26 -1.28 17.41
C PRO A 32 13.13 -1.35 15.88
N ARG A 33 12.78 -2.51 15.33
CA ARG A 33 12.70 -2.76 13.89
C ARG A 33 11.67 -1.84 13.22
N ARG A 34 10.57 -1.55 13.92
CA ARG A 34 9.55 -0.62 13.42
C ARG A 34 10.08 0.77 13.12
N PHE A 35 10.91 1.33 13.99
CA PHE A 35 11.54 2.62 13.68
C PHE A 35 12.63 2.49 12.62
N GLU A 36 13.41 1.41 12.65
CA GLU A 36 14.48 1.17 11.67
C GLU A 36 13.96 1.13 10.24
N SER A 37 12.89 0.37 9.98
CA SER A 37 12.27 0.27 8.66
C SER A 37 11.74 1.63 8.18
N VAL A 38 10.95 2.29 9.03
CA VAL A 38 10.37 3.61 8.69
C VAL A 38 11.45 4.66 8.47
N HIS A 39 12.52 4.63 9.29
CA HIS A 39 13.67 5.53 9.13
C HIS A 39 14.40 5.28 7.82
N LYS A 40 14.63 4.02 7.44
CA LYS A 40 15.33 3.67 6.21
C LYS A 40 14.63 4.21 4.96
N ILE A 41 13.29 4.14 4.92
CA ILE A 41 12.52 4.52 3.72
C ILE A 41 12.14 6.00 3.71
N TYR A 42 11.68 6.55 4.84
CA TYR A 42 11.16 7.92 4.89
C TYR A 42 12.13 8.91 5.55
N GLY A 43 13.00 8.44 6.44
CA GLY A 43 13.86 9.28 7.27
C GLY A 43 13.12 9.91 8.46
N ALA A 44 13.84 10.13 9.57
CA ALA A 44 13.24 10.62 10.82
C ALA A 44 12.52 11.97 10.66
N SER A 45 13.12 12.92 9.92
CA SER A 45 12.59 14.28 9.79
C SER A 45 11.27 14.32 9.01
N ASN A 46 11.15 13.50 7.96
CA ASN A 46 9.92 13.43 7.17
C ASN A 46 8.80 12.79 7.98
N VAL A 47 9.09 11.70 8.70
CA VAL A 47 8.12 11.04 9.59
C VAL A 47 7.63 12.01 10.67
N ALA A 48 8.53 12.76 11.31
CA ALA A 48 8.11 13.79 12.27
C ALA A 48 7.17 14.82 11.65
N ARG A 49 7.50 15.32 10.44
CA ARG A 49 6.68 16.30 9.72
C ARG A 49 5.31 15.74 9.32
N MET A 50 5.26 14.48 8.88
CA MET A 50 4.01 13.78 8.55
C MET A 50 3.13 13.65 9.79
N LEU A 51 3.68 13.16 10.91
CA LEU A 51 2.93 13.02 12.15
C LEU A 51 2.41 14.36 12.67
N GLN A 52 3.18 15.44 12.57
CA GLN A 52 2.71 16.78 12.97
C GLN A 52 1.47 17.25 12.19
N ARG A 53 1.33 16.84 10.93
CA ARG A 53 0.19 17.21 10.07
C ARG A 53 -1.05 16.34 10.29
N ILE A 54 -0.89 15.17 10.89
CA ILE A 54 -1.97 14.21 11.13
C ILE A 54 -2.58 14.47 12.52
N PRO A 55 -3.93 14.47 12.65
CA PRO A 55 -4.60 14.54 13.94
C PRO A 55 -4.14 13.42 14.88
N GLU A 56 -3.93 13.71 16.17
CA GLU A 56 -3.32 12.78 17.12
C GLU A 56 -3.98 11.39 17.15
N LYS A 57 -5.31 11.36 17.05
CA LYS A 57 -6.12 10.13 17.02
C LYS A 57 -5.80 9.18 15.87
N GLN A 58 -5.28 9.70 14.75
CA GLN A 58 -4.99 8.93 13.54
C GLN A 58 -3.49 8.62 13.37
N ARG A 59 -2.63 9.22 14.21
CA ARG A 59 -1.18 9.06 14.07
C ARG A 59 -0.72 7.62 14.27
N GLU A 60 -1.37 6.87 15.15
CA GLU A 60 -1.03 5.45 15.36
C GLU A 60 -1.24 4.63 14.07
N GLN A 61 -2.44 4.72 13.49
CA GLN A 61 -2.76 4.08 12.21
C GLN A 61 -1.84 4.55 11.08
N ALA A 62 -1.51 5.84 11.03
CA ALA A 62 -0.57 6.36 10.05
C ALA A 62 0.83 5.76 10.20
N VAL A 63 1.32 5.56 11.44
CA VAL A 63 2.61 4.89 11.66
C VAL A 63 2.54 3.40 11.28
N ASP A 64 1.41 2.72 11.51
CA ASP A 64 1.21 1.35 11.02
C ASP A 64 1.33 1.27 9.49
N SER A 65 0.66 2.18 8.77
CA SER A 65 0.76 2.24 7.30
C SER A 65 2.18 2.54 6.84
N LEU A 66 2.85 3.54 7.43
CA LEU A 66 4.24 3.86 7.10
C LEU A 66 5.18 2.69 7.37
N TYR A 67 4.95 1.94 8.45
CA TYR A 67 5.76 0.76 8.76
C TYR A 67 5.54 -0.35 7.73
N PHE A 68 4.29 -0.66 7.40
CA PHE A 68 3.95 -1.65 6.37
C PHE A 68 4.57 -1.30 5.02
N GLU A 69 4.35 -0.06 4.54
CA GLU A 69 4.93 0.41 3.27
C GLU A 69 6.46 0.35 3.29
N ALA A 70 7.09 0.70 4.42
CA ALA A 70 8.53 0.61 4.57
C ALA A 70 9.03 -0.83 4.50
N GLN A 71 8.34 -1.78 5.13
CA GLN A 71 8.69 -3.20 5.04
C GLN A 71 8.58 -3.71 3.62
N CYS A 72 7.48 -3.42 2.93
CA CYS A 72 7.31 -3.84 1.54
C CYS A 72 8.45 -3.30 0.66
N ARG A 73 8.85 -2.04 0.84
CA ARG A 73 9.95 -1.45 0.05
C ARG A 73 11.34 -1.97 0.44
N ILE A 74 11.50 -2.49 1.65
CA ILE A 74 12.74 -3.18 2.04
C ILE A 74 12.81 -4.56 1.39
N GLU A 75 11.70 -5.29 1.34
CA GLU A 75 11.60 -6.62 0.75
C GLU A 75 11.64 -6.59 -0.79
N ASP A 76 10.96 -5.61 -1.38
CA ASP A 76 10.92 -5.34 -2.81
C ASP A 76 11.27 -3.86 -3.06
N PRO A 77 12.57 -3.54 -3.25
CA PRO A 77 13.03 -2.17 -3.48
C PRO A 77 12.45 -1.51 -4.73
N VAL A 78 11.88 -2.31 -5.62
CA VAL A 78 11.36 -1.89 -6.92
C VAL A 78 9.89 -1.51 -6.79
N TYR A 79 9.08 -2.48 -6.38
CA TYR A 79 7.63 -2.39 -6.45
C TYR A 79 7.01 -2.18 -5.06
N GLY A 80 7.71 -2.54 -3.98
CA GLY A 80 7.20 -2.39 -2.62
C GLY A 80 5.77 -2.92 -2.46
N CYS A 81 4.90 -2.10 -1.87
CA CYS A 81 3.49 -2.45 -1.68
C CYS A 81 2.66 -2.44 -2.99
N VAL A 82 3.16 -1.83 -4.08
CA VAL A 82 2.46 -1.80 -5.38
C VAL A 82 2.33 -3.22 -5.96
N LYS A 83 3.32 -4.08 -5.74
CA LYS A 83 3.24 -5.49 -6.13
C LYS A 83 2.08 -6.21 -5.46
N ILE A 84 1.87 -5.96 -4.16
CA ILE A 84 0.78 -6.55 -3.38
C ILE A 84 -0.57 -6.06 -3.93
N ILE A 85 -0.69 -4.75 -4.19
CA ILE A 85 -1.89 -4.17 -4.80
C ILE A 85 -2.21 -4.86 -6.13
N TYR A 86 -1.21 -5.00 -7.01
CA TYR A 86 -1.37 -5.65 -8.30
C TYR A 86 -1.82 -7.11 -8.17
N GLN A 87 -1.19 -7.88 -7.27
CA GLN A 87 -1.57 -9.27 -7.03
C GLN A 87 -3.02 -9.39 -6.57
N LEU A 88 -3.45 -8.55 -5.62
CA LEU A 88 -4.83 -8.53 -5.13
C LEU A 88 -5.82 -8.17 -6.23
N GLN A 89 -5.47 -7.23 -7.12
CA GLN A 89 -6.31 -6.90 -8.27
C GLN A 89 -6.49 -8.09 -9.22
N GLN A 90 -5.42 -8.84 -9.50
CA GLN A 90 -5.51 -10.06 -10.33
C GLN A 90 -6.37 -11.14 -9.67
N GLU A 91 -6.28 -11.30 -8.35
CA GLU A 91 -7.14 -12.22 -7.60
C GLU A 91 -8.62 -11.81 -7.66
N ILE A 92 -8.92 -10.52 -7.49
CA ILE A 92 -10.28 -9.97 -7.63
C ILE A 92 -10.83 -10.22 -9.02
N ASN A 93 -10.06 -9.90 -10.07
CA ASN A 93 -10.48 -10.09 -11.46
C ASN A 93 -10.74 -11.57 -11.78
N THR A 94 -9.88 -12.46 -11.26
CA THR A 94 -10.05 -13.91 -11.42
C THR A 94 -11.32 -14.39 -10.75
N ALA A 95 -11.57 -13.96 -9.50
CA ALA A 95 -12.76 -14.33 -8.75
C ALA A 95 -14.04 -13.82 -9.43
N GLN A 96 -14.04 -12.58 -9.91
CA GLN A 96 -15.16 -12.00 -10.66
C GLN A 96 -15.42 -12.78 -11.96
N SER A 97 -14.39 -13.11 -12.74
CA SER A 97 -14.53 -13.93 -13.95
C SER A 97 -15.15 -15.30 -13.66
N GLN A 98 -14.76 -15.94 -12.56
CA GLN A 98 -15.34 -17.21 -12.13
C GLN A 98 -16.83 -17.06 -11.75
N LEU A 99 -17.18 -16.01 -11.00
CA LEU A 99 -18.58 -15.74 -10.65
C LEU A 99 -19.44 -15.54 -11.89
N THR A 100 -19.00 -14.71 -12.84
CA THR A 100 -19.73 -14.46 -14.09
C THR A 100 -19.94 -15.76 -14.88
N LYS A 101 -18.92 -16.63 -14.96
CA LYS A 101 -19.04 -17.93 -15.64
C LYS A 101 -20.09 -18.83 -14.98
N ILE A 102 -20.07 -18.92 -13.66
CA ILE A 102 -21.03 -19.74 -12.90
C ILE A 102 -22.45 -19.17 -13.03
N GLN A 103 -22.61 -17.85 -12.94
CA GLN A 103 -23.91 -17.20 -13.12
C GLN A 103 -24.48 -17.44 -14.52
N ALA A 104 -23.65 -17.36 -15.56
CA ALA A 104 -24.06 -17.70 -16.93
C ALA A 104 -24.47 -19.17 -17.05
N GLN A 105 -23.73 -20.10 -16.43
CA GLN A 105 -24.09 -21.52 -16.41
C GLN A 105 -25.42 -21.77 -15.68
N ILE A 106 -25.65 -21.11 -14.54
CA ILE A 106 -26.91 -21.19 -13.81
C ILE A 106 -28.07 -20.66 -14.66
N ALA A 107 -27.90 -19.53 -15.35
CA ALA A 107 -28.94 -18.97 -16.22
C ALA A 107 -29.31 -19.92 -17.37
N LEU A 108 -28.32 -20.60 -17.97
CA LEU A 108 -28.56 -21.61 -19.00
C LEU A 108 -29.34 -22.83 -18.48
N ILE A 109 -29.04 -23.30 -17.26
CA ILE A 109 -29.72 -24.44 -16.65
C ILE A 109 -31.12 -24.07 -16.14
N ALA A 110 -31.28 -22.87 -15.57
CA ALA A 110 -32.52 -22.38 -14.98
C ALA A 110 -33.58 -22.01 -16.03
N ASN A 111 -33.20 -21.81 -17.30
CA ASN A 111 -34.13 -21.54 -18.39
C ASN A 111 -33.99 -22.54 -19.55
N PRO A 112 -34.42 -23.81 -19.39
CA PRO A 112 -34.36 -24.81 -20.45
C PRO A 112 -35.35 -24.56 -21.60
N TYR A 113 -36.27 -23.59 -21.47
CA TYR A 113 -37.28 -23.23 -22.46
C TYR A 113 -37.37 -21.71 -22.58
N GLY A 114 -36.54 -21.11 -23.43
CA GLY A 114 -36.40 -19.65 -23.59
C GLY A 114 -37.68 -18.90 -23.98
N LEU A 115 -38.53 -18.58 -23.00
CA LEU A 115 -39.48 -17.49 -23.12
C LEU A 115 -38.78 -16.23 -22.63
N ALA A 116 -38.49 -15.36 -23.59
CA ALA A 116 -37.95 -14.02 -23.38
C ALA A 116 -38.77 -13.28 -22.33
N GLN A 117 -38.13 -12.89 -21.24
CA GLN A 117 -38.58 -11.81 -20.37
C GLN A 117 -37.50 -10.73 -20.40
N ASP A 118 -37.95 -9.51 -20.63
CA ASP A 118 -37.15 -8.31 -20.87
C ASP A 118 -36.13 -8.02 -19.74
N PRO A 119 -35.01 -7.35 -20.04
CA PRO A 119 -33.94 -7.16 -19.09
C PRO A 119 -34.22 -5.92 -18.23
N GLU A 120 -34.37 -6.08 -16.92
CA GLU A 120 -34.17 -4.94 -16.01
C GLU A 120 -33.75 -5.38 -14.60
N ILE A 121 -32.52 -5.90 -14.52
CA ILE A 121 -31.70 -5.80 -13.32
C ILE A 121 -30.28 -5.51 -13.83
N ASP A 122 -29.88 -4.24 -13.84
CA ASP A 122 -28.53 -3.79 -14.23
C ASP A 122 -27.50 -4.27 -13.19
N PRO A 123 -26.63 -5.26 -13.50
CA PRO A 123 -25.53 -5.67 -12.63
C PRO A 123 -24.28 -4.82 -12.87
N VAL A 124 -24.38 -3.76 -13.68
CA VAL A 124 -23.29 -2.99 -14.28
C VAL A 124 -22.96 -1.74 -13.46
N GLN A 125 -22.96 -1.82 -12.13
CA GLN A 125 -22.57 -0.68 -11.28
C GLN A 125 -21.35 -0.93 -10.42
N LEU A 126 -21.01 -2.17 -10.07
CA LEU A 126 -19.85 -2.44 -9.23
C LEU A 126 -18.56 -2.66 -10.03
N SER A 127 -18.62 -3.32 -11.19
CA SER A 127 -17.51 -3.31 -12.16
C SER A 127 -17.23 -1.88 -12.58
N ASP A 128 -18.27 -1.13 -12.93
CA ASP A 128 -18.16 0.22 -13.45
C ASP A 128 -17.76 1.24 -12.38
N LEU A 129 -18.10 1.05 -11.08
CA LEU A 129 -17.54 1.89 -10.01
C LEU A 129 -16.05 1.62 -9.79
N VAL A 130 -15.62 0.37 -9.90
CA VAL A 130 -14.23 -0.03 -9.68
C VAL A 130 -13.42 0.39 -10.91
N ASP A 131 -13.91 0.12 -12.11
CA ASP A 131 -13.36 0.56 -13.39
C ASP A 131 -13.38 2.08 -13.50
N SER A 132 -14.39 2.81 -13.04
CA SER A 132 -14.37 4.29 -13.03
C SER A 132 -13.39 4.87 -12.00
N PHE A 133 -13.32 4.27 -10.80
CA PHE A 133 -12.30 4.62 -9.81
C PHE A 133 -10.87 4.37 -10.32
N PHE A 134 -10.68 3.40 -11.21
CA PHE A 134 -9.40 3.11 -11.88
C PHE A 134 -9.23 3.82 -13.24
N SER A 135 -10.29 4.21 -13.93
CA SER A 135 -10.28 4.87 -15.24
C SER A 135 -10.04 6.38 -15.11
N GLU A 136 -10.47 7.02 -14.01
CA GLU A 136 -9.96 8.35 -13.62
C GLU A 136 -8.45 8.35 -13.29
N ARG A 137 -7.85 7.16 -13.13
CA ARG A 137 -6.40 6.94 -13.07
C ARG A 137 -5.93 6.00 -14.18
N HIS A 138 -6.23 6.37 -15.43
CA HIS A 138 -5.67 5.84 -16.68
C HIS A 138 -4.37 5.01 -16.51
N TYR A 139 -4.54 3.70 -16.31
CA TYR A 139 -3.51 2.66 -16.36
C TYR A 139 -3.92 1.60 -17.39
N ASP A 140 -4.57 2.00 -18.48
CA ASP A 140 -4.69 1.16 -19.65
C ASP A 140 -3.33 1.10 -20.36
N GLU A 141 -2.80 -0.11 -20.48
CA GLU A 141 -1.73 -0.49 -21.42
C GLU A 141 -0.47 0.39 -21.37
N TYR A 142 0.03 0.65 -20.17
CA TYR A 142 1.31 1.32 -19.97
C TYR A 142 2.21 0.43 -19.11
N ASP A 143 3.16 -0.27 -19.74
CA ASP A 143 4.40 -0.62 -19.04
C ASP A 143 5.10 0.71 -18.73
N PRO A 144 5.22 1.12 -17.45
CA PRO A 144 5.74 2.44 -17.12
C PRO A 144 7.20 2.67 -17.50
N TYR A 145 7.87 1.63 -17.99
CA TYR A 145 9.30 1.58 -18.19
C TYR A 145 9.73 1.47 -19.66
N GLU A 146 8.81 1.50 -20.63
CA GLU A 146 9.12 1.50 -22.08
C GLU A 146 9.07 2.89 -22.75
N ARG A 147 9.21 4.02 -22.03
CA ARG A 147 9.35 5.34 -22.68
C ARG A 147 10.79 5.60 -23.18
N PRO A 148 11.01 5.82 -24.49
CA PRO A 148 12.30 6.32 -24.99
C PRO A 148 12.51 7.77 -24.53
N GLY A 149 13.59 8.03 -23.79
CA GLY A 149 14.07 9.39 -23.49
C GLY A 149 13.83 9.94 -22.09
N PHE A 150 13.22 9.18 -21.17
CA PHE A 150 13.20 9.53 -19.74
C PHE A 150 14.23 8.70 -18.96
N PRO A 151 15.09 9.32 -18.12
CA PRO A 151 16.00 8.56 -17.27
C PRO A 151 15.19 7.72 -16.30
N ASN A 152 15.23 6.44 -16.58
CA ASN A 152 14.83 5.36 -15.73
C ASN A 152 15.09 5.64 -14.21
N PRO A 153 14.07 5.55 -13.32
CA PRO A 153 14.23 5.70 -11.86
C PRO A 153 15.22 4.71 -11.22
N TRP A 154 15.56 3.62 -11.91
CA TRP A 154 16.56 2.62 -11.56
C TRP A 154 18.00 3.19 -11.43
N TYR A 155 18.23 4.47 -11.75
CA TYR A 155 19.53 5.13 -11.56
C TYR A 155 19.89 5.36 -10.08
N TRP A 156 18.94 5.53 -9.17
CA TRP A 156 19.26 5.75 -7.74
C TRP A 156 19.51 4.44 -6.99
N ALA A 157 18.84 3.35 -7.36
CA ALA A 157 19.04 2.03 -6.76
C ALA A 157 20.39 1.39 -7.10
N LYS A 158 21.09 1.88 -8.14
CA LYS A 158 22.42 1.40 -8.54
C LYS A 158 23.57 2.21 -7.92
N VAL A 159 23.30 3.42 -7.40
CA VAL A 159 24.33 4.29 -6.80
C VAL A 159 24.67 3.86 -5.37
N GLU A 160 23.77 3.20 -4.64
CA GLU A 160 24.07 2.68 -3.28
C GLU A 160 24.72 1.28 -3.25
N LEU A 161 24.88 0.60 -4.39
CA LEU A 161 25.50 -0.73 -4.48
C LEU A 161 26.93 -0.72 -5.07
N LEU A 162 27.50 0.45 -5.31
CA LEU A 162 28.86 0.62 -5.87
C LEU A 162 29.85 1.35 -4.92
N ASP A 163 29.43 1.70 -3.71
CA ASP A 163 30.30 2.25 -2.65
C ASP A 163 30.41 1.29 -1.44
N SER A 164 30.73 0.02 -1.68
CA SER A 164 31.15 -0.94 -0.64
C SER A 164 32.26 -1.85 -1.14
#